data_AF-A0A6P4FM50-F1
#
_entry.id   AF-A0A6P4FM50-F1
#
_cell.length_a   1.000
_cell.length_b   1.000
_cell.length_c   1.000
_cell.angle_alpha   90.00
_cell.angle_beta   90.00
_cell.angle_gamma   90.00
#
_symmetry.space_group_name_H-M   'P 1'
#
loop_
_entity.id
_entity.type
_entity.pdbx_description
1 polymer ?
#
loop_
_entity_poly.entity_id
_entity_poly.type
_entity_poly.pdbx_seq_one_letter_code
_entity_poly.pdbx_strand_id
1 'polypeptide(L)'
;MLLAPDRLEHYKTNLEQQLKRLATSIRIYQAFKSSKTTELSNQANRLWELSQRYRLVKGTNQAATFALLSVCQDAYQNLQDSILTLDYKLVQISAQLSDFEIECLNLSQEQNETKTPAVLTEFRNFLKESLKLMQNHVKYLELNLRQLQPQFMAPESYLEAFKSDLIMPEHTEARISLGLAKIERPANFPLNL
;
A
#
# COMPACT_ATOMS: atom_id res chain seq x y z
N MET A 1 -17.18 -20.35 28.29
CA MET A 1 -18.63 -20.59 28.36
C MET A 1 -19.11 -20.73 26.92
N LEU A 2 -19.89 -21.76 26.55
CA LEU A 2 -20.27 -21.95 25.14
C LEU A 2 -21.26 -20.85 24.73
N LEU A 3 -20.90 -20.07 23.70
CA LEU A 3 -21.75 -19.04 23.11
C LEU A 3 -23.06 -19.65 22.61
N ALA A 4 -24.15 -18.88 22.66
CA ALA A 4 -25.40 -19.26 22.01
C ALA A 4 -25.16 -19.43 20.48
N PRO A 5 -25.79 -20.42 19.82
CA PRO A 5 -25.57 -20.70 18.39
C PRO A 5 -25.72 -19.46 17.50
N ASP A 6 -26.78 -18.67 17.72
CA ASP A 6 -27.06 -17.45 16.95
C ASP A 6 -25.97 -16.39 17.10
N ARG A 7 -25.36 -16.28 18.29
CA ARG A 7 -24.26 -15.36 18.57
C ARG A 7 -22.98 -15.80 17.88
N LEU A 8 -22.69 -17.10 17.89
CA LEU A 8 -21.53 -17.66 17.19
C LEU A 8 -21.67 -17.53 15.66
N GLU A 9 -22.88 -17.74 15.13
CA GLU A 9 -23.18 -17.52 13.71
C GLU A 9 -23.04 -16.05 13.30
N HIS A 10 -23.44 -15.12 14.17
CA HIS A 10 -23.22 -13.69 13.96
C HIS A 10 -21.73 -13.35 13.83
N TYR A 11 -20.90 -13.78 14.78
CA TYR A 11 -19.45 -13.55 14.74
C TYR A 11 -18.81 -14.16 13.50
N LYS A 12 -19.18 -15.41 13.17
CA LYS A 12 -18.70 -16.09 11.97
C LYS A 12 -19.00 -15.29 10.71
N THR A 13 -20.26 -14.85 10.55
CA THR A 13 -20.70 -14.09 9.38
C THR A 13 -20.01 -12.73 9.29
N ASN A 14 -19.92 -12.01 10.41
CA ASN A 14 -19.30 -10.68 10.46
C ASN A 14 -17.80 -10.75 10.15
N LEU A 15 -17.06 -11.65 10.82
CA LEU A 15 -15.62 -11.84 10.60
C LEU A 15 -15.33 -12.29 9.16
N GLU A 16 -16.16 -13.16 8.60
CA GLU A 16 -16.05 -13.56 7.18
C GLU A 16 -16.24 -12.37 6.23
N GLN A 17 -17.27 -11.55 6.46
CA GLN A 17 -17.52 -10.36 5.64
C GLN A 17 -16.36 -9.36 5.74
N GLN A 18 -15.82 -9.15 6.94
CA GLN A 18 -14.67 -8.27 7.16
C GLN A 18 -13.40 -8.79 6.46
N LEU A 19 -13.12 -10.10 6.53
CA LEU A 19 -12.01 -10.71 5.81
C LEU A 19 -12.13 -10.55 4.28
N LYS A 20 -13.32 -10.81 3.73
CA LYS A 20 -13.60 -10.62 2.29
C LYS A 20 -13.45 -9.17 1.86
N ARG A 21 -13.93 -8.24 2.68
CA ARG A 21 -13.78 -6.79 2.45
C ARG A 21 -12.31 -6.38 2.45
N LEU A 22 -11.54 -6.83 3.44
CA LEU A 22 -10.09 -6.58 3.53
C LEU A 22 -9.35 -7.14 2.32
N ALA A 23 -9.62 -8.38 1.92
CA ALA A 23 -9.01 -8.99 0.74
C ALA A 23 -9.31 -8.19 -0.54
N THR A 24 -10.56 -7.75 -0.69
CA THR A 24 -10.99 -6.90 -1.81
C THR A 24 -10.26 -5.55 -1.81
N SER A 25 -10.15 -4.88 -0.66
CA SER A 25 -9.43 -3.61 -0.53
C SER A 25 -7.95 -3.74 -0.90
N ILE A 26 -7.29 -4.81 -0.46
CA ILE A 26 -5.88 -5.09 -0.79
C ILE A 26 -5.72 -5.32 -2.30
N ARG A 27 -6.64 -6.05 -2.96
CA ARG A 27 -6.60 -6.23 -4.41
C ARG A 27 -6.80 -4.94 -5.18
N ILE A 28 -7.77 -4.13 -4.78
CA ILE A 28 -8.00 -2.82 -5.39
C ILE A 28 -6.74 -1.96 -5.26
N TYR A 29 -6.06 -2.01 -4.11
CA TYR A 29 -4.77 -1.35 -3.93
C TYR A 29 -3.70 -1.89 -4.90
N GLN A 30 -3.52 -3.21 -4.99
CA GLN A 30 -2.53 -3.82 -5.89
C GLN A 30 -2.81 -3.51 -7.37
N ALA A 31 -4.07 -3.59 -7.80
CA ALA A 31 -4.48 -3.25 -9.15
C ALA A 31 -4.26 -1.77 -9.47
N PHE A 32 -4.56 -0.87 -8.53
CA PHE A 32 -4.30 0.56 -8.67
C PHE A 32 -2.80 0.86 -8.73
N LYS A 33 -1.98 0.24 -7.87
CA LYS A 33 -0.52 0.37 -7.93
C LYS A 33 0.00 -0.07 -9.29
N SER A 34 -0.37 -1.27 -9.73
CA SER A 34 0.07 -1.86 -11.00
C SER A 34 -0.30 -1.00 -12.21
N SER A 35 -1.53 -0.45 -12.24
CA SER A 35 -1.95 0.43 -13.34
C SER A 35 -1.20 1.76 -13.36
N LYS A 36 -0.70 2.22 -12.21
CA LYS A 36 0.08 3.45 -12.09
C LYS A 36 1.59 3.27 -12.27
N THR A 37 2.13 2.07 -12.11
CA THR A 37 3.60 1.83 -12.18
C THR A 37 4.24 2.39 -13.44
N THR A 38 3.70 2.11 -14.63
CA THR A 38 4.24 2.62 -15.90
C THR A 38 4.16 4.14 -16.00
N GLU A 39 3.03 4.73 -15.58
CA GLU A 39 2.82 6.18 -15.58
C GLU A 39 3.81 6.89 -14.67
N LEU A 40 4.00 6.39 -13.44
CA LEU A 40 4.93 6.94 -12.46
C LEU A 40 6.38 6.82 -12.91
N SER A 41 6.74 5.70 -13.56
CA SER A 41 8.07 5.53 -14.14
C SER A 41 8.35 6.58 -15.23
N ASN A 42 7.39 6.79 -16.13
CA ASN A 42 7.50 7.79 -17.19
C ASN A 42 7.55 9.22 -16.64
N GLN A 43 6.75 9.53 -15.62
CA GLN A 43 6.77 10.84 -14.95
C GLN A 43 8.10 11.09 -14.23
N ALA A 44 8.69 10.07 -13.60
CA ALA A 44 10.02 10.19 -12.98
C ALA A 44 11.12 10.43 -14.02
N ASN A 45 11.11 9.71 -15.15
CA ASN A 45 12.03 9.96 -16.26
C ASN A 45 11.88 11.41 -16.76
N ARG A 46 10.62 11.86 -16.94
CA ARG A 46 10.34 13.22 -17.39
C ARG A 46 10.86 14.28 -16.42
N LEU A 47 10.62 14.10 -15.12
CA LEU A 47 11.14 14.99 -14.08
C LEU A 47 12.67 15.05 -14.13
N TRP A 48 13.33 13.90 -14.29
CA TRP A 48 14.78 13.84 -14.41
C TRP A 48 15.30 14.57 -15.65
N GLU A 49 14.70 14.37 -16.82
CA GLU A 49 15.08 15.10 -18.04
C GLU A 49 14.96 16.62 -17.89
N LEU A 50 13.83 17.07 -17.33
CA LEU A 50 13.57 18.49 -17.08
C LEU A 50 14.61 19.06 -16.08
N SER A 51 15.00 18.28 -15.09
CA SER A 51 16.05 18.66 -14.14
C SER A 51 17.41 18.88 -14.80
N GLN A 52 17.79 18.04 -15.77
CA GLN A 52 19.04 18.19 -16.51
C GLN A 52 19.00 19.44 -17.39
N ARG A 53 17.88 19.70 -18.07
CA ARG A 53 17.69 20.92 -18.87
C ARG A 53 17.75 22.18 -18.00
N TYR A 54 17.13 22.14 -16.82
CA TYR A 54 17.21 23.23 -15.85
C TYR A 54 18.67 23.55 -15.48
N ARG A 55 19.51 22.53 -15.22
CA ARG A 55 20.93 22.72 -14.90
C ARG A 55 21.71 23.42 -16.02
N LEU A 56 21.42 23.11 -17.28
CA LEU A 56 22.11 23.71 -18.43
C LEU A 56 21.76 25.20 -18.62
N VAL A 57 20.56 25.61 -18.24
CA VAL A 57 20.03 26.96 -18.48
C VAL A 57 20.17 27.87 -17.25
N LYS A 58 20.33 27.27 -16.06
CA LYS A 58 20.53 28.00 -14.81
C LYS A 58 21.77 28.89 -14.91
N GLY A 59 21.57 30.19 -14.72
CA GLY A 59 22.64 31.20 -14.75
C GLY A 59 22.92 31.80 -16.13
N THR A 60 22.34 31.26 -17.21
CA THR A 60 22.47 31.81 -18.57
C THR A 60 21.20 32.49 -19.06
N ASN A 61 20.01 31.95 -18.74
CA ASN A 61 18.73 32.54 -19.09
C ASN A 61 17.73 32.42 -17.93
N GLN A 62 17.46 33.56 -17.28
CA GLN A 62 16.62 33.61 -16.08
C GLN A 62 15.15 33.28 -16.38
N ALA A 63 14.59 33.78 -17.49
CA ALA A 63 13.20 33.49 -17.87
C ALA A 63 12.99 32.00 -18.15
N ALA A 64 13.90 31.38 -18.90
CA ALA A 64 13.86 29.95 -19.18
C ALA A 64 14.12 29.10 -17.92
N THR A 65 14.96 29.58 -17.00
CA THR A 65 15.19 28.94 -15.69
C THR A 65 13.90 28.87 -14.87
N PHE A 66 13.15 29.97 -14.76
CA PHE A 66 11.88 29.99 -14.04
C PHE A 66 10.82 29.11 -14.70
N ALA A 67 10.69 29.16 -16.03
CA ALA A 67 9.76 28.32 -16.76
C ALA A 67 10.05 26.83 -16.55
N LEU A 68 11.31 26.41 -16.65
CA LEU A 68 11.71 25.02 -16.41
C LEU A 68 11.50 24.58 -14.96
N LEU A 69 11.78 25.45 -13.99
CA LEU A 69 11.55 25.15 -12.57
C LEU A 69 10.06 24.92 -12.28
N SER A 70 9.17 25.70 -12.89
CA SER A 70 7.72 25.50 -12.77
C SER A 70 7.30 24.12 -13.29
N VAL A 71 7.73 23.75 -14.50
CA VAL A 71 7.37 22.47 -15.11
C VAL A 71 7.96 21.28 -14.32
N CYS A 72 9.16 21.44 -13.75
CA CYS A 72 9.74 20.49 -12.81
C CYS A 72 8.89 20.30 -11.56
N GLN A 73 8.41 21.41 -10.97
CA GLN A 73 7.55 21.37 -9.79
C GLN A 73 6.22 20.68 -10.08
N ASP A 74 5.62 20.94 -11.24
CA ASP A 74 4.38 20.29 -11.67
C ASP A 74 4.55 18.78 -11.84
N ALA A 75 5.65 18.34 -12.48
CA ALA A 75 5.96 16.93 -12.65
C ALA A 75 6.22 16.23 -11.30
N TYR A 76 6.92 16.90 -10.38
CA TYR A 76 7.15 16.41 -9.02
C TYR A 76 5.84 16.29 -8.23
N GLN A 77 4.96 17.28 -8.32
CA GLN A 77 3.68 17.28 -7.62
C GLN A 77 2.80 16.12 -8.06
N ASN A 78 2.73 15.84 -9.37
CA ASN A 78 1.96 14.70 -9.89
C ASN A 78 2.44 13.34 -9.35
N LEU A 79 3.76 13.16 -9.21
CA LEU A 79 4.34 11.98 -8.57
C LEU A 79 3.96 11.93 -7.09
N GLN A 80 4.06 13.05 -6.39
CA GLN A 80 3.73 13.15 -4.97
C GLN A 80 2.25 12.82 -4.71
N ASP A 81 1.33 13.38 -5.49
CA ASP A 81 -0.11 13.17 -5.37
C ASP A 81 -0.49 11.69 -5.59
N SER A 82 0.20 11.03 -6.51
CA SER A 82 0.01 9.61 -6.76
C SER A 82 0.48 8.75 -5.58
N ILE A 83 1.62 9.09 -4.97
CA ILE A 83 2.11 8.42 -3.74
C ILE A 83 1.16 8.67 -2.57
N LEU A 84 0.66 9.90 -2.40
CA LEU A 84 -0.34 10.23 -1.38
C LEU A 84 -1.63 9.43 -1.56
N THR A 85 -2.04 9.19 -2.80
CA THR A 85 -3.21 8.35 -3.10
C THR A 85 -2.98 6.89 -2.70
N LEU A 86 -1.76 6.36 -2.90
CA LEU A 86 -1.39 5.02 -2.42
C LEU A 86 -1.42 4.96 -0.89
N ASP A 87 -0.84 5.95 -0.21
CA ASP A 87 -0.82 6.03 1.25
C ASP A 87 -2.24 6.10 1.83
N TYR A 88 -3.10 6.95 1.26
CA TYR A 88 -4.50 7.07 1.66
C TYR A 88 -5.26 5.73 1.59
N LYS A 89 -5.05 4.95 0.53
CA LYS A 89 -5.63 3.60 0.41
C LYS A 89 -5.12 2.65 1.50
N LEU A 90 -3.84 2.75 1.88
CA LEU A 90 -3.27 1.94 2.97
C LEU A 90 -3.82 2.35 4.34
N VAL A 91 -4.09 3.64 4.57
CA VAL A 91 -4.78 4.11 5.79
C VAL A 91 -6.17 3.49 5.89
N GLN A 92 -6.92 3.43 4.78
CA GLN A 92 -8.24 2.77 4.77
C GLN A 92 -8.15 1.27 5.08
N ILE A 93 -7.17 0.56 4.51
CA ILE A 93 -6.93 -0.87 4.81
C ILE A 93 -6.54 -1.04 6.29
N SER A 94 -5.72 -0.14 6.84
CA SER A 94 -5.31 -0.16 8.25
C SER A 94 -6.50 0.00 9.20
N ALA A 95 -7.44 0.88 8.87
CA ALA A 95 -8.67 1.05 9.64
C ALA A 95 -9.53 -0.24 9.61
N GLN A 96 -9.74 -0.82 8.42
CA GLN A 96 -10.48 -2.08 8.28
C GLN A 96 -9.84 -3.23 9.07
N LEU A 97 -8.50 -3.29 9.11
CA LEU A 97 -7.78 -4.30 9.87
C LEU A 97 -7.95 -4.09 11.38
N SER A 98 -7.98 -2.83 11.82
CA SER A 98 -8.22 -2.48 13.23
C SER A 98 -9.64 -2.89 13.66
N ASP A 99 -10.64 -2.63 12.82
CA ASP A 99 -12.02 -3.09 13.05
C ASP A 99 -12.09 -4.62 13.18
N PHE A 100 -11.37 -5.34 12.30
CA PHE A 100 -11.27 -6.80 12.36
C PHE A 100 -10.59 -7.33 13.63
N GLU A 101 -9.55 -6.65 14.11
CA GLU A 101 -8.88 -7.00 15.35
C GLU A 101 -9.76 -6.79 16.58
N ILE A 102 -10.53 -5.70 16.60
CA ILE A 102 -11.51 -5.43 17.65
C ILE A 102 -12.56 -6.54 17.68
N GLU A 103 -13.08 -6.95 16.53
CA GLU A 103 -14.08 -8.01 16.45
C GLU A 103 -13.54 -9.37 16.92
N CYS A 104 -12.29 -9.71 16.56
CA CYS A 104 -11.62 -10.90 17.07
C CYS A 104 -11.46 -10.89 18.60
N LEU A 105 -11.18 -9.71 19.16
CA LEU A 105 -11.02 -9.52 20.60
C LEU A 105 -12.36 -9.63 21.33
N ASN A 106 -13.43 -9.06 20.78
CA ASN A 106 -14.79 -9.19 21.30
C ASN A 106 -15.23 -10.65 21.37
N LEU A 107 -15.00 -11.42 20.30
CA LEU A 107 -15.26 -12.86 20.29
C LEU A 107 -14.51 -13.60 21.40
N SER A 108 -13.20 -13.34 21.52
CA SER A 108 -12.35 -14.00 22.54
C SER A 108 -12.84 -13.68 23.96
N GLN A 109 -13.24 -12.43 24.21
CA GLN A 109 -13.80 -11.99 25.49
C GLN A 109 -15.13 -12.67 25.80
N GLU A 110 -16.05 -12.74 24.84
CA GLU A 110 -17.35 -13.40 25.06
C GLU A 110 -17.22 -14.92 25.28
N GLN A 111 -16.28 -15.59 24.60
CA GLN A 111 -15.99 -17.00 24.82
C GLN A 111 -15.33 -17.26 26.20
N ASN A 112 -14.85 -16.20 26.87
CA ASN A 112 -13.97 -16.24 28.03
C ASN A 112 -12.66 -16.99 27.71
N GLU A 113 -12.19 -16.87 26.48
CA GLU A 113 -10.95 -17.47 26.02
C GLU A 113 -9.82 -16.44 26.05
N THR A 114 -8.64 -16.89 26.49
CA THR A 114 -7.45 -16.03 26.52
C THR A 114 -6.79 -15.90 25.16
N LYS A 115 -7.22 -16.68 24.16
CA LYS A 115 -6.60 -16.76 22.84
C LYS A 115 -7.67 -16.72 21.76
N THR A 116 -7.44 -15.88 20.75
CA THR A 116 -8.22 -15.88 19.51
C THR A 116 -8.02 -17.21 18.77
N PRO A 117 -9.06 -17.78 18.14
CA PRO A 117 -8.95 -18.98 17.32
C PRO A 117 -7.75 -18.95 16.37
N ALA A 118 -7.08 -20.10 16.20
CA ALA A 118 -5.82 -20.19 15.45
C ALA A 118 -5.96 -19.68 14.01
N VAL A 119 -7.05 -20.02 13.34
CA VAL A 119 -7.36 -19.59 11.96
C VAL A 119 -7.46 -18.05 11.86
N LEU A 120 -8.17 -17.41 12.81
CA LEU A 120 -8.26 -15.95 12.86
C LEU A 120 -6.91 -15.30 13.17
N THR A 121 -6.11 -15.92 14.02
CA THR A 121 -4.74 -15.46 14.33
C THR A 121 -3.85 -15.52 13.09
N GLU A 122 -3.94 -16.59 12.29
CA GLU A 122 -3.20 -16.73 11.04
C GLU A 122 -3.59 -15.64 10.03
N PHE A 123 -4.88 -15.42 9.81
CA PHE A 123 -5.35 -14.36 8.90
C PHE A 123 -4.96 -12.98 9.39
N ARG A 124 -5.11 -12.69 10.69
CA ARG A 124 -4.69 -11.42 11.30
C ARG A 124 -3.20 -11.18 11.07
N ASN A 125 -2.36 -12.17 11.33
CA ASN A 125 -0.91 -12.04 11.17
C ASN A 125 -0.56 -11.80 9.69
N PHE A 126 -1.15 -12.57 8.77
CA PHE A 126 -0.96 -12.37 7.34
C PHE A 126 -1.35 -10.96 6.90
N LEU A 127 -2.51 -10.46 7.33
CA LEU A 127 -2.99 -9.11 6.98
C LEU A 127 -2.09 -8.02 7.55
N LYS A 128 -1.66 -8.13 8.81
CA LYS A 128 -0.70 -7.21 9.44
C LYS A 128 0.62 -7.15 8.69
N GLU A 129 1.19 -8.31 8.38
CA GLU A 129 2.46 -8.38 7.67
C GLU A 129 2.35 -7.83 6.26
N SER A 130 1.27 -8.16 5.54
CA SER A 130 1.00 -7.65 4.21
C SER A 130 0.84 -6.13 4.21
N LEU A 131 0.06 -5.58 5.16
CA LEU A 131 -0.10 -4.14 5.32
C LEU A 131 1.23 -3.45 5.60
N LYS A 132 2.03 -3.98 6.53
CA LYS A 132 3.35 -3.45 6.86
C LYS A 132 4.28 -3.43 5.63
N LEU A 133 4.27 -4.49 4.84
CA LEU A 133 5.07 -4.57 3.60
C LEU A 133 4.64 -3.49 2.60
N MET A 134 3.34 -3.30 2.40
CA MET A 134 2.81 -2.28 1.50
C MET A 134 3.11 -0.85 2.00
N GLN A 135 2.98 -0.60 3.30
CA GLN A 135 3.32 0.69 3.93
C GLN A 135 4.81 1.01 3.80
N ASN A 136 5.68 0.03 4.06
CA ASN A 136 7.12 0.20 3.87
C ASN A 136 7.45 0.54 2.41
N HIS A 137 6.84 -0.16 1.45
CA HIS A 137 7.03 0.11 0.02
C HIS A 137 6.63 1.55 -0.35
N VAL A 138 5.45 2.02 0.08
CA VAL A 138 5.03 3.42 -0.13
C VAL A 138 5.99 4.40 0.55
N LYS A 139 6.52 4.04 1.72
CA LYS A 139 7.49 4.89 2.43
C LYS A 139 8.81 5.03 1.66
N TYR A 140 9.31 3.95 1.08
CA TYR A 140 10.51 3.99 0.24
C TYR A 140 10.29 4.84 -1.02
N LEU A 141 9.13 4.71 -1.66
CA LEU A 141 8.73 5.58 -2.78
C LEU A 141 8.73 7.06 -2.40
N GLU A 142 8.15 7.41 -1.25
CA GLU A 142 8.16 8.77 -0.74
C GLU A 142 9.58 9.29 -0.49
N LEU A 143 10.43 8.49 0.14
CA LEU A 143 11.82 8.85 0.45
C LEU A 143 12.64 9.07 -0.82
N ASN A 144 12.51 8.20 -1.82
CA ASN A 144 13.23 8.33 -3.08
C ASN A 144 12.69 9.47 -3.95
N LEU A 145 11.37 9.73 -3.92
CA LEU A 145 10.81 10.90 -4.58
C LEU A 145 11.42 12.18 -4.04
N ARG A 146 11.59 12.31 -2.71
CA ARG A 146 12.23 13.49 -2.10
C ARG A 146 13.66 13.73 -2.62
N GLN A 147 14.38 12.68 -3.02
CA GLN A 147 15.70 12.83 -3.64
C GLN A 147 15.63 13.43 -5.05
N LEU A 148 14.48 13.34 -5.71
CA LEU A 148 14.20 13.94 -7.03
C LEU A 148 13.63 15.36 -6.93
N GLN A 149 13.62 15.98 -5.74
CA GLN A 149 13.03 17.30 -5.53
C GLN A 149 13.72 18.38 -6.39
N PRO A 150 13.01 19.45 -6.82
CA PRO A 150 13.51 20.43 -7.77
C PRO A 150 14.72 21.30 -7.43
N GLN A 151 15.41 21.05 -6.31
CA GLN A 151 16.67 21.72 -5.94
C GLN A 151 17.91 21.05 -6.62
N PHE A 152 17.69 20.54 -7.83
CA PHE A 152 18.36 19.44 -8.51
C PHE A 152 19.90 19.37 -8.51
N MET A 153 20.45 18.47 -7.69
CA MET A 153 21.75 17.79 -7.88
C MET A 153 21.61 16.26 -7.88
N ALA A 154 20.39 15.72 -8.00
CA ALA A 154 20.13 14.29 -8.04
C ALA A 154 20.90 13.59 -9.20
N PRO A 155 21.82 12.65 -8.93
CA PRO A 155 22.33 11.70 -9.89
C PRO A 155 21.22 10.80 -10.46
N GLU A 156 21.47 10.22 -11.63
CA GLU A 156 20.61 9.21 -12.26
C GLU A 156 20.36 8.00 -11.34
N SER A 157 21.27 7.70 -10.42
CA SER A 157 21.08 6.64 -9.43
C SER A 157 19.83 6.83 -8.55
N TYR A 158 19.38 8.07 -8.30
CA TYR A 158 18.13 8.31 -7.56
C TYR A 158 16.89 8.04 -8.41
N LEU A 159 16.96 8.27 -9.73
CA LEU A 159 15.89 7.89 -10.66
C LEU A 159 15.75 6.36 -10.71
N GLU A 160 16.88 5.66 -10.82
CA GLU A 160 16.89 4.20 -10.85
C GLU A 160 16.44 3.61 -9.51
N ALA A 161 16.83 4.19 -8.37
CA ALA A 161 16.31 3.79 -7.05
C ALA A 161 14.78 4.00 -6.95
N PHE A 162 14.27 5.15 -7.41
CA PHE A 162 12.82 5.38 -7.44
C PHE A 162 12.09 4.37 -8.33
N LYS A 163 12.61 4.08 -9.52
CA LYS A 163 12.02 3.11 -10.45
C LYS A 163 12.07 1.68 -9.92
N SER A 164 13.16 1.30 -9.26
CA SER A 164 13.28 0.02 -8.57
C SER A 164 12.20 -0.12 -7.50
N ASP A 165 11.97 0.94 -6.70
CA ASP A 165 10.99 0.93 -5.62
C ASP A 165 9.53 1.02 -6.11
N LEU A 166 9.27 1.33 -7.39
CA LEU A 166 7.93 1.20 -7.97
C LEU A 166 7.49 -0.26 -8.12
N ILE A 167 8.46 -1.17 -8.21
CA ILE A 167 8.25 -2.60 -8.36
C ILE A 167 8.44 -3.25 -7.00
N MET A 168 7.41 -3.95 -6.52
CA MET A 168 7.55 -4.72 -5.29
C MET A 168 8.24 -6.05 -5.63
N PRO A 169 9.12 -6.59 -4.77
CA PRO A 169 9.77 -7.86 -5.05
C PRO A 169 8.76 -8.96 -5.36
N GLU A 170 9.01 -9.75 -6.41
CA GLU A 170 8.08 -10.78 -6.91
C GLU A 170 7.63 -11.75 -5.82
N HIS A 171 8.56 -12.19 -4.96
CA HIS A 171 8.26 -13.04 -3.81
C HIS A 171 7.23 -12.40 -2.86
N THR A 172 7.34 -11.09 -2.65
CA THR A 172 6.41 -10.34 -1.78
C THR A 172 5.03 -10.25 -2.43
N GLU A 173 4.96 -9.93 -3.72
CA GLU A 173 3.68 -9.89 -4.45
C GLU A 173 3.02 -11.27 -4.47
N ALA A 174 3.78 -12.32 -4.78
CA ALA A 174 3.30 -13.70 -4.78
C ALA A 174 2.78 -14.15 -3.40
N ARG A 175 3.49 -13.80 -2.32
CA ARG A 175 3.05 -14.08 -0.94
C ARG A 175 1.71 -13.42 -0.63
N ILE A 176 1.54 -12.14 -0.99
CA ILE A 176 0.30 -11.42 -0.76
C ILE A 176 -0.83 -12.06 -1.58
N SER A 177 -0.62 -12.28 -2.89
CA SER A 177 -1.63 -12.89 -3.77
C SER A 177 -2.05 -14.28 -3.30
N LEU A 178 -1.11 -15.11 -2.86
CA LEU A 178 -1.41 -16.44 -2.35
C LEU A 178 -2.20 -16.41 -1.03
N GLY A 179 -1.87 -15.49 -0.12
CA GLY A 179 -2.63 -15.31 1.12
C GLY A 179 -4.05 -14.78 0.86
N LEU A 180 -4.22 -13.84 -0.07
CA LEU A 180 -5.54 -13.37 -0.51
C LEU A 180 -6.36 -14.50 -1.12
N ALA A 181 -5.75 -15.37 -1.94
CA ALA A 181 -6.43 -16.53 -2.49
C ALA A 181 -6.89 -17.51 -1.39
N LYS A 182 -6.14 -17.64 -0.28
CA LYS A 182 -6.57 -18.45 0.87
C LYS A 182 -7.79 -17.86 1.58
N ILE A 183 -7.89 -16.53 1.66
CA ILE A 183 -9.04 -15.78 2.21
C ILE A 183 -10.29 -15.88 1.31
N GLU A 184 -10.22 -16.50 0.14
CA GLU A 184 -11.38 -16.58 -0.76
C GLU A 184 -11.83 -18.00 -1.10
N ARG A 185 -11.09 -19.00 -0.62
CA ARG A 185 -11.45 -20.40 -0.86
C ARG A 185 -12.72 -20.77 -0.09
N PRO A 186 -13.82 -21.15 -0.76
CA PRO A 186 -15.09 -21.48 -0.09
C PRO A 186 -14.98 -22.58 0.97
N ALA A 187 -14.05 -23.53 0.79
CA ALA A 187 -13.86 -24.66 1.70
C ALA A 187 -13.10 -24.34 3.01
N ASN A 188 -12.39 -23.21 3.08
CA ASN A 188 -11.67 -22.75 4.28
C ASN A 188 -12.49 -21.76 5.11
N PHE A 189 -13.73 -21.49 4.71
CA PHE A 189 -14.61 -20.48 5.30
C PHE A 189 -15.69 -20.96 6.29
N PRO A 190 -15.75 -22.22 6.76
CA PRO A 190 -16.14 -22.35 8.14
C PRO A 190 -14.95 -21.86 8.96
N LEU A 191 -15.01 -20.62 9.44
CA LEU A 191 -14.29 -20.27 10.65
C LEU A 191 -14.75 -21.30 11.69
N ASN A 192 -13.93 -22.33 11.93
CA ASN A 192 -14.14 -23.26 13.03
C ASN A 192 -13.81 -22.48 14.31
N LEU A 193 -14.78 -21.67 14.73
CA LEU A 193 -14.80 -20.86 15.95
C LEU A 193 -15.27 -21.68 17.14
#